data_AF-A0A8S3XY32-F1
#
_entry.id   AF-A0A8S3XY32-F1
#
_cell.length_a   1.000
_cell.length_b   1.000
_cell.length_c   1.000
_cell.angle_alpha   90.00
_cell.angle_beta   90.00
_cell.angle_gamma   90.00
#
_symmetry.space_group_name_H-M   'P 1'
#
loop_
_entity.id
_entity.type
_entity.pdbx_description
1 polymer ?
#
loop_
_entity_poly.entity_id
_entity_poly.type
_entity_poly.pdbx_seq_one_letter_code
_entity_poly.pdbx_strand_id
1 'polypeptide(L)'
;MSKRTVLNEVYKGLVESMSISAKLHERDGKKFASLDSVVPIHCCTPEEVTERAKNTHHYCDVFTEQLLAPLGELVYVRLDDNTAEKVFINRSKRILMVSSDGCLAQWRCAPTFESANHYIAGTPIVNKEGALVSVVTAKRGNHYAVSTFEGAGGYFETSLPWEIVHPMNGDIMYGDKTFQSRDELRSYIAELSPPEVSAELPVRPILLTGVTPRLSLITQNGRQIAHQYLHGVHASDVQYL
;
A
#
# COMPACT_ATOMS: atom_id res chain seq x y z
N MET A 1 6.16 -15.29 -26.17
CA MET A 1 6.69 -14.32 -25.20
C MET A 1 6.69 -14.94 -23.81
N SER A 2 7.74 -14.76 -23.04
CA SER A 2 7.86 -15.32 -21.69
C SER A 2 6.79 -14.73 -20.77
N LYS A 3 5.89 -15.57 -20.22
CA LYS A 3 4.85 -15.15 -19.28
C LYS A 3 5.41 -15.01 -17.85
N ARG A 4 6.56 -14.36 -17.70
CA ARG A 4 7.21 -14.13 -16.40
C ARG A 4 6.58 -12.95 -15.67
N THR A 5 6.38 -13.12 -14.37
CA THR A 5 6.02 -12.05 -13.42
C THR A 5 7.23 -11.47 -12.69
N VAL A 6 8.43 -11.84 -13.13
CA VAL A 6 9.71 -11.33 -12.65
C VAL A 6 10.54 -10.72 -13.77
N LEU A 7 11.32 -9.69 -13.43
CA LEU A 7 12.18 -8.96 -14.36
C LEU A 7 13.58 -9.56 -14.49
N ASN A 8 14.06 -10.31 -13.49
CA ASN A 8 15.36 -10.96 -13.55
C ASN A 8 15.35 -12.21 -14.44
N GLU A 9 16.45 -12.43 -15.16
CA GLU A 9 16.58 -13.57 -16.09
C GLU A 9 16.71 -14.92 -15.39
N VAL A 10 17.44 -14.93 -14.26
CA VAL A 10 17.73 -16.11 -13.44
C VAL A 10 16.96 -16.01 -12.13
N TYR A 11 16.07 -16.97 -11.88
CA TYR A 11 15.28 -17.02 -10.64
C TYR A 11 16.17 -17.22 -9.41
N LYS A 12 15.76 -16.61 -8.30
CA LYS A 12 16.43 -16.65 -7.01
C LYS A 12 15.55 -17.34 -5.96
N GLY A 13 16.16 -17.74 -4.85
CA GLY A 13 15.47 -18.33 -3.71
C GLY A 13 15.06 -19.79 -3.93
N LEU A 14 14.09 -20.24 -3.14
CA LEU A 14 13.56 -21.60 -3.19
C LEU A 14 12.46 -21.69 -4.25
N VAL A 15 12.83 -22.14 -5.44
CA VAL A 15 11.90 -22.30 -6.57
C VAL A 15 11.26 -23.68 -6.52
N GLU A 16 9.93 -23.74 -6.43
CA GLU A 16 9.15 -24.98 -6.50
C GLU A 16 8.32 -25.03 -7.80
N SER A 17 8.02 -26.25 -8.26
CA SER A 17 7.10 -26.46 -9.39
C SER A 17 5.66 -26.24 -8.90
N MET A 18 5.09 -25.10 -9.27
CA MET A 18 3.73 -24.71 -8.92
C MET A 18 3.17 -23.80 -10.02
N SER A 19 2.06 -24.20 -10.64
CA SER A 19 1.43 -23.40 -11.67
C SER A 19 0.45 -22.40 -11.04
N ILE A 20 0.68 -21.12 -11.30
CA ILE A 20 -0.18 -20.03 -10.84
C ILE A 20 -0.54 -19.19 -12.06
N SER A 21 -1.83 -18.96 -12.30
CA SER A 21 -2.30 -18.14 -13.42
C SER A 21 -1.96 -16.66 -13.21
N ALA A 22 -1.67 -15.95 -14.29
CA ALA A 22 -1.61 -14.49 -14.31
C ALA A 22 -1.82 -13.97 -15.75
N LYS A 23 -2.44 -12.80 -15.88
CA LYS A 23 -2.47 -12.02 -17.12
C LYS A 23 -1.46 -10.88 -16.99
N LEU A 24 -0.63 -10.70 -18.02
CA LEU A 24 0.35 -9.62 -18.07
C LEU A 24 -0.21 -8.45 -18.86
N HIS A 25 0.03 -7.25 -18.35
CA HIS A 25 -0.38 -5.99 -18.93
C HIS A 25 0.83 -5.06 -19.03
N GLU A 26 0.78 -4.13 -19.97
CA GLU A 26 1.77 -3.08 -20.10
C GLU A 26 1.04 -1.77 -20.38
N ARG A 27 1.32 -0.75 -19.57
CA ARG A 27 0.76 0.60 -19.74
C ARG A 27 1.80 1.63 -19.34
N ASP A 28 1.97 2.66 -20.17
CA ASP A 28 2.93 3.74 -19.96
C ASP A 28 4.37 3.25 -19.66
N GLY A 29 4.76 2.15 -20.29
CA GLY A 29 6.07 1.51 -20.10
C GLY A 29 6.24 0.73 -18.80
N LYS A 30 5.19 0.64 -17.96
CA LYS A 30 5.17 -0.21 -16.76
C LYS A 30 4.44 -1.52 -17.03
N LYS A 31 5.08 -2.63 -16.64
CA LYS A 31 4.49 -3.96 -16.70
C LYS A 31 3.87 -4.31 -15.36
N PHE A 32 2.67 -4.85 -15.39
CA PHE A 32 1.99 -5.37 -14.20
C PHE A 32 1.21 -6.63 -14.54
N ALA A 33 0.80 -7.36 -13.52
CA ALA A 33 0.00 -8.57 -13.62
C ALA A 33 -1.39 -8.38 -13.02
N SER A 34 -2.31 -9.24 -13.42
CA SER A 34 -3.59 -9.42 -12.74
C SER A 34 -3.95 -10.90 -12.67
N LEU A 35 -4.78 -11.27 -11.69
CA LEU A 35 -5.42 -12.58 -11.62
C LEU A 35 -6.93 -12.35 -11.55
N ASP A 36 -7.65 -12.79 -12.57
CA ASP A 36 -9.07 -12.50 -12.73
C ASP A 36 -9.35 -10.98 -12.66
N SER A 37 -10.16 -10.52 -11.71
CA SER A 37 -10.43 -9.10 -11.46
C SER A 37 -9.40 -8.45 -10.51
N VAL A 38 -8.49 -9.21 -9.91
CA VAL A 38 -7.55 -8.73 -8.89
C VAL A 38 -6.36 -7.99 -9.50
N VAL A 39 -6.19 -6.73 -9.10
CA VAL A 39 -5.13 -5.83 -9.61
C VAL A 39 -4.78 -4.78 -8.55
N PRO A 40 -3.52 -4.32 -8.46
CA PRO A 40 -3.17 -3.22 -7.56
C PRO A 40 -3.84 -1.90 -7.95
N ILE A 41 -4.26 -1.10 -6.98
CA ILE A 41 -4.97 0.16 -7.23
C ILE A 41 -4.09 1.15 -8.00
N HIS A 42 -2.81 1.27 -7.63
CA HIS A 42 -1.86 2.14 -8.33
C HIS A 42 -1.54 1.69 -9.78
N CYS A 43 -1.97 0.50 -10.18
CA CYS A 43 -1.87 0.01 -11.56
C CYS A 43 -3.15 0.25 -12.38
N CYS A 44 -4.11 1.05 -11.90
CA CYS A 44 -5.36 1.35 -12.61
C CYS A 44 -5.38 2.79 -13.15
N THR A 45 -6.09 3.02 -14.27
CA THR A 45 -6.40 4.40 -14.71
C THR A 45 -7.47 5.01 -13.80
N PRO A 46 -7.67 6.34 -13.82
CA PRO A 46 -8.74 6.98 -13.05
C PRO A 46 -10.14 6.41 -13.36
N GLU A 47 -10.40 6.04 -14.60
CA GLU A 47 -11.68 5.43 -15.03
C GLU A 47 -11.82 4.02 -14.46
N GLU A 48 -10.76 3.21 -14.50
CA GLU A 48 -10.74 1.87 -13.90
C GLU A 48 -10.91 1.93 -12.39
N VAL A 49 -10.26 2.90 -11.72
CA VAL A 49 -10.41 3.14 -10.28
C VAL A 49 -11.87 3.42 -9.95
N THR A 50 -12.50 4.35 -10.68
CA THR A 50 -13.90 4.74 -10.48
C THR A 50 -14.87 3.55 -10.63
N GLU A 51 -14.62 2.67 -11.61
CA GLU A 51 -15.49 1.52 -11.84
C GLU A 51 -15.28 0.43 -10.78
N ARG A 52 -14.01 0.11 -10.45
CA ARG A 52 -13.67 -0.97 -9.52
C ARG A 52 -14.00 -0.63 -8.07
N ALA A 53 -13.94 0.64 -7.68
CA ALA A 53 -14.30 1.10 -6.33
C ALA A 53 -15.73 0.74 -5.93
N LYS A 54 -16.65 0.56 -6.89
CA LYS A 54 -18.07 0.28 -6.62
C LYS A 54 -18.32 -1.11 -6.03
N ASN A 55 -17.48 -2.10 -6.35
CA ASN A 55 -17.73 -3.52 -6.07
C ASN A 55 -16.55 -4.23 -5.39
N THR A 56 -15.51 -3.49 -4.98
CA THR A 56 -14.31 -4.09 -4.38
C THR A 56 -14.49 -4.39 -2.89
N HIS A 57 -13.80 -5.42 -2.40
CA HIS A 57 -13.42 -5.49 -1.00
C HIS A 57 -12.23 -4.55 -0.71
N HIS A 58 -12.17 -4.01 0.50
CA HIS A 58 -11.19 -2.99 0.86
C HIS A 58 -9.89 -3.59 1.41
N TYR A 59 -8.96 -3.87 0.49
CA TYR A 59 -7.56 -4.17 0.79
C TYR A 59 -6.69 -3.01 0.35
N CYS A 60 -5.74 -2.60 1.19
CA CYS A 60 -4.88 -1.47 0.87
C CYS A 60 -4.12 -1.77 -0.43
N ASP A 61 -4.28 -0.91 -1.42
CA ASP A 61 -3.69 -1.00 -2.75
C ASP A 61 -4.06 -2.26 -3.56
N VAL A 62 -5.18 -2.94 -3.26
CA VAL A 62 -5.65 -4.10 -4.05
C VAL A 62 -7.14 -4.00 -4.32
N PHE A 63 -7.51 -3.95 -5.60
CA PHE A 63 -8.89 -4.19 -6.04
C PHE A 63 -9.15 -5.69 -6.14
N THR A 64 -10.28 -6.16 -5.59
CA THR A 64 -10.74 -7.55 -5.69
C THR A 64 -12.24 -7.65 -5.39
N GLU A 65 -12.97 -8.41 -6.20
CA GLU A 65 -14.41 -8.69 -5.97
C GLU A 65 -14.63 -9.88 -5.01
N GLN A 66 -13.56 -10.56 -4.60
CA GLN A 66 -13.60 -11.69 -3.68
C GLN A 66 -12.72 -11.47 -2.45
N LEU A 67 -13.11 -12.06 -1.32
CA LEU A 67 -12.25 -12.13 -0.15
C LEU A 67 -11.02 -12.99 -0.46
N LEU A 68 -9.84 -12.49 -0.08
CA LEU A 68 -8.59 -13.19 -0.23
C LEU A 68 -8.43 -14.24 0.88
N ALA A 69 -7.72 -15.32 0.58
CA ALA A 69 -7.45 -16.37 1.54
C ALA A 69 -6.61 -15.85 2.73
N PRO A 70 -6.78 -16.41 3.94
CA PRO A 70 -5.99 -16.01 5.10
C PRO A 70 -4.48 -16.16 4.89
N LEU A 71 -3.71 -15.25 5.49
CA LEU A 71 -2.25 -15.26 5.43
C LEU A 71 -1.68 -16.33 6.37
N GLY A 72 -1.02 -17.35 5.81
CA GLY A 72 -0.32 -18.40 6.56
C GLY A 72 1.07 -17.96 7.05
N GLU A 73 1.92 -18.96 7.36
CA GLU A 73 3.33 -18.74 7.73
C GLU A 73 4.25 -18.56 6.52
N LEU A 74 3.89 -19.17 5.39
CA LEU A 74 4.62 -19.12 4.12
C LEU A 74 3.64 -18.98 2.96
N VAL A 75 4.15 -18.46 1.84
CA VAL A 75 3.41 -18.27 0.60
C VAL A 75 4.27 -18.63 -0.60
N TYR A 76 3.61 -18.75 -1.74
CA TYR A 76 4.20 -18.99 -3.05
C TYR A 76 3.96 -17.78 -3.94
N VAL A 77 5.04 -17.18 -4.45
CA VAL A 77 4.98 -15.98 -5.30
C VAL A 77 5.32 -16.38 -6.73
N ARG A 78 4.40 -16.14 -7.66
CA ARG A 78 4.53 -16.59 -9.05
C ARG A 78 5.79 -16.04 -9.72
N LEU A 79 6.59 -16.91 -10.34
CA LEU A 79 7.72 -16.52 -11.18
C LEU A 79 7.33 -16.58 -12.66
N ASP A 80 6.76 -17.70 -13.09
CA ASP A 80 6.25 -17.94 -14.44
C ASP A 80 5.03 -18.89 -14.43
N ASP A 81 4.72 -19.50 -15.57
CA ASP A 81 3.56 -20.38 -15.73
C ASP A 81 3.66 -21.68 -14.90
N ASN A 82 4.87 -22.13 -14.55
CA ASN A 82 5.09 -23.45 -13.95
C ASN A 82 5.85 -23.41 -12.63
N THR A 83 6.37 -22.24 -12.24
CA THR A 83 7.22 -22.10 -11.06
C THR A 83 6.82 -20.92 -10.19
N ALA A 84 7.03 -21.10 -8.88
CA ALA A 84 6.83 -20.07 -7.87
C ALA A 84 7.99 -20.10 -6.86
N GLU A 85 8.32 -18.94 -6.29
CA GLU A 85 9.25 -18.86 -5.16
C GLU A 85 8.47 -19.10 -3.87
N LYS A 86 8.98 -20.00 -3.03
CA LYS A 86 8.47 -20.23 -1.68
C LYS A 86 9.19 -19.32 -0.70
N VAL A 87 8.42 -18.51 0.01
CA VAL A 87 8.94 -17.50 0.94
C VAL A 87 8.19 -17.53 2.27
N PHE A 88 8.88 -17.21 3.36
CA PHE A 88 8.27 -17.02 4.66
C PHE A 88 7.70 -15.61 4.82
N ILE A 89 6.59 -15.51 5.54
CA ILE A 89 5.99 -14.24 5.93
C ILE A 89 6.66 -13.74 7.21
N ASN A 90 7.23 -12.54 7.13
CA ASN A 90 7.79 -11.80 8.26
C ASN A 90 6.78 -10.78 8.77
N ARG A 91 6.19 -11.07 9.94
CA ARG A 91 5.22 -10.18 10.63
C ARG A 91 5.88 -9.13 11.52
N SER A 92 7.19 -9.25 11.75
CA SER A 92 7.99 -8.31 12.55
C SER A 92 8.51 -7.15 11.70
N LYS A 93 8.86 -7.40 10.44
CA LYS A 93 9.27 -6.36 9.50
C LYS A 93 8.08 -5.92 8.66
N ARG A 94 7.60 -4.71 8.90
CA ARG A 94 6.39 -4.17 8.27
C ARG A 94 6.68 -2.99 7.38
N ILE A 95 5.93 -2.87 6.31
CA ILE A 95 5.93 -1.72 5.40
C ILE A 95 4.57 -1.03 5.49
N LEU A 96 4.58 0.29 5.62
CA LEU A 96 3.38 1.09 5.57
C LEU A 96 3.01 1.32 4.10
N MET A 97 1.83 0.85 3.73
CA MET A 97 1.21 1.13 2.45
C MET A 97 0.06 2.11 2.62
N VAL A 98 -0.19 2.90 1.59
CA VAL A 98 -1.32 3.81 1.45
C VAL A 98 -1.88 3.71 0.05
N SER A 99 -3.19 3.81 -0.10
CA SER A 99 -3.85 3.85 -1.41
C SER A 99 -5.10 4.70 -1.33
N SER A 100 -5.57 5.19 -2.48
CA SER A 100 -6.88 5.83 -2.60
C SER A 100 -7.58 5.31 -3.84
N ASP A 101 -8.85 4.92 -3.68
CA ASP A 101 -9.73 4.50 -4.76
C ASP A 101 -10.78 5.57 -5.12
N GLY A 102 -10.63 6.80 -4.58
CA GLY A 102 -11.58 7.89 -4.77
C GLY A 102 -12.82 7.82 -3.86
N CYS A 103 -12.93 6.78 -3.03
CA CYS A 103 -13.93 6.69 -1.96
C CYS A 103 -13.27 6.58 -0.58
N LEU A 104 -12.22 5.76 -0.49
CA LEU A 104 -11.46 5.47 0.71
C LEU A 104 -9.97 5.72 0.50
N ALA A 105 -9.39 6.51 1.39
CA ALA A 105 -7.95 6.62 1.57
C ALA A 105 -7.48 5.57 2.59
N GLN A 106 -7.08 4.39 2.09
CA GLN A 106 -6.71 3.22 2.88
C GLN A 106 -5.24 3.26 3.31
N TRP A 107 -4.92 2.65 4.45
CA TRP A 107 -3.56 2.44 4.92
C TRP A 107 -3.39 1.10 5.63
N ARG A 108 -2.19 0.51 5.54
CA ARG A 108 -1.88 -0.79 6.15
C ARG A 108 -0.43 -0.90 6.56
N CYS A 109 -0.17 -1.33 7.79
CA CYS A 109 1.15 -1.79 8.24
C CYS A 109 1.30 -3.27 7.85
N ALA A 110 1.59 -3.50 6.57
CA ALA A 110 1.61 -4.82 5.96
C ALA A 110 2.83 -5.65 6.44
N PRO A 111 2.64 -6.95 6.72
CA PRO A 111 3.77 -7.88 6.84
C PRO A 111 4.52 -7.96 5.52
N THR A 112 5.71 -8.55 5.55
CA THR A 112 6.57 -8.64 4.36
C THR A 112 7.01 -10.07 4.07
N PHE A 113 7.45 -10.32 2.84
CA PHE A 113 8.40 -11.39 2.55
C PHE A 113 9.67 -10.78 1.97
N GLU A 114 10.79 -11.50 2.06
CA GLU A 114 12.06 -11.06 1.47
C GLU A 114 12.37 -11.89 0.23
N SER A 115 12.74 -11.24 -0.86
CA SER A 115 13.17 -11.91 -2.09
C SER A 115 14.17 -11.06 -2.87
N ALA A 116 15.14 -11.75 -3.49
CA ALA A 116 16.09 -11.16 -4.44
C ALA A 116 15.56 -11.17 -5.90
N ASN A 117 14.40 -11.79 -6.14
CA ASN A 117 13.71 -11.64 -7.42
C ASN A 117 13.12 -10.22 -7.54
N HIS A 118 12.98 -9.74 -8.77
CA HIS A 118 12.39 -8.45 -9.10
C HIS A 118 10.99 -8.66 -9.64
N TYR A 119 10.02 -8.78 -8.74
CA TYR A 119 8.61 -8.95 -9.11
C TYR A 119 8.03 -7.68 -9.72
N ILE A 120 7.11 -7.86 -10.67
CA ILE A 120 6.25 -6.77 -11.15
C ILE A 120 5.03 -6.61 -10.22
N ALA A 121 4.42 -5.42 -10.22
CA ALA A 121 3.17 -5.18 -9.51
C ALA A 121 2.07 -6.17 -9.99
N GLY A 122 1.20 -6.57 -9.06
CA GLY A 122 0.10 -7.49 -9.31
C GLY A 122 0.49 -8.97 -9.42
N THR A 123 1.77 -9.30 -9.20
CA THR A 123 2.21 -10.71 -9.19
C THR A 123 1.44 -11.49 -8.12
N PRO A 124 0.79 -12.63 -8.46
CA PRO A 124 0.01 -13.39 -7.49
C PRO A 124 0.84 -13.99 -6.36
N ILE A 125 0.30 -13.92 -5.14
CA ILE A 125 0.81 -14.53 -3.92
C ILE A 125 -0.24 -15.53 -3.42
N VAL A 126 0.08 -16.81 -3.41
CA VAL A 126 -0.87 -17.89 -3.07
C VAL A 126 -0.40 -18.70 -1.85
N ASN A 127 -1.33 -19.37 -1.18
CA ASN A 127 -1.00 -20.36 -0.14
C ASN A 127 -0.63 -21.71 -0.76
N LYS A 128 -0.38 -22.74 0.07
CA LYS A 128 -0.02 -24.08 -0.36
C LYS A 128 -1.11 -24.76 -1.20
N GLU A 129 -2.37 -24.41 -0.95
CA GLU A 129 -3.53 -24.91 -1.68
C GLU A 129 -3.75 -24.19 -3.03
N GLY A 130 -2.93 -23.19 -3.35
CA GLY A 130 -3.06 -22.38 -4.57
C GLY A 130 -4.13 -21.29 -4.48
N ALA A 131 -4.74 -21.07 -3.32
CA ALA A 131 -5.70 -19.99 -3.12
C ALA A 131 -4.97 -18.65 -3.01
N LEU A 132 -5.52 -17.62 -3.66
CA LEU A 132 -4.96 -16.27 -3.66
C LEU A 132 -5.03 -15.63 -2.28
N VAL A 133 -3.86 -15.30 -1.72
CA VAL A 133 -3.71 -14.64 -0.42
C VAL A 133 -3.52 -13.14 -0.57
N SER A 134 -2.77 -12.73 -1.59
CA SER A 134 -2.48 -11.32 -1.89
C SER A 134 -1.89 -11.17 -3.29
N VAL A 135 -1.53 -9.96 -3.67
CA VAL A 135 -0.72 -9.66 -4.86
C VAL A 135 0.44 -8.75 -4.47
N VAL A 136 1.52 -8.80 -5.22
CA VAL A 136 2.66 -7.88 -5.04
C VAL A 136 2.22 -6.45 -5.33
N THR A 137 2.40 -5.55 -4.37
CA THR A 137 2.03 -4.13 -4.50
C THR A 137 3.25 -3.23 -4.47
N ALA A 138 3.85 -3.10 -3.29
CA ALA A 138 4.98 -2.23 -3.02
C ALA A 138 6.12 -2.98 -2.33
N LYS A 139 7.31 -2.41 -2.37
CA LYS A 139 8.49 -2.96 -1.69
C LYS A 139 9.37 -1.88 -1.06
N ARG A 140 10.23 -2.30 -0.14
CA ARG A 140 11.35 -1.51 0.40
C ARG A 140 12.61 -2.36 0.38
N GLY A 141 13.55 -2.02 -0.51
CA GLY A 141 14.69 -2.88 -0.80
C GLY A 141 14.22 -4.23 -1.36
N ASN A 142 14.59 -5.32 -0.67
CA ASN A 142 14.18 -6.69 -1.00
C ASN A 142 12.93 -7.16 -0.25
N HIS A 143 12.31 -6.31 0.56
CA HIS A 143 11.11 -6.65 1.32
C HIS A 143 9.86 -6.21 0.57
N TYR A 144 9.05 -7.17 0.18
CA TYR A 144 7.78 -6.94 -0.52
C TYR A 144 6.65 -6.94 0.51
N ALA A 145 5.77 -5.95 0.42
CA ALA A 145 4.60 -5.86 1.29
C ALA A 145 3.54 -6.87 0.86
N VAL A 146 2.86 -7.47 1.84
CA VAL A 146 1.74 -8.40 1.61
C VAL A 146 0.46 -7.75 2.14
N SER A 147 -0.34 -7.19 1.24
CA SER A 147 -1.61 -6.55 1.62
C SER A 147 -2.62 -7.61 2.03
N THR A 148 -3.13 -7.51 3.26
CA THR A 148 -4.09 -8.45 3.84
C THR A 148 -4.89 -7.76 4.96
N PHE A 149 -5.87 -8.45 5.53
CA PHE A 149 -6.63 -7.96 6.70
C PHE A 149 -5.84 -8.04 8.01
N GLU A 150 -4.83 -8.91 8.10
CA GLU A 150 -4.00 -9.01 9.29
C GLU A 150 -3.20 -7.72 9.55
N GLY A 151 -3.07 -7.36 10.83
CA GLY A 151 -2.20 -6.27 11.28
C GLY A 151 -2.89 -4.91 11.36
N ALA A 152 -2.17 -3.91 11.88
CA ALA A 152 -2.69 -2.57 12.02
C ALA A 152 -2.97 -1.93 10.64
N GLY A 153 -4.14 -1.36 10.47
CA GLY A 153 -4.58 -0.69 9.25
C GLY A 153 -5.96 -0.09 9.42
N GLY A 154 -6.37 0.70 8.44
CA GLY A 154 -7.64 1.40 8.44
C GLY A 154 -7.83 2.18 7.15
N TYR A 155 -8.82 3.06 7.14
CA TYR A 155 -9.08 3.95 6.02
C TYR A 155 -9.74 5.23 6.49
N PHE A 156 -9.67 6.27 5.66
CA PHE A 156 -10.44 7.49 5.81
C PHE A 156 -11.44 7.59 4.65
N GLU A 157 -12.68 7.97 4.96
CA GLU A 157 -13.70 8.25 3.94
C GLU A 157 -13.41 9.61 3.31
N THR A 158 -12.89 9.61 2.08
CA THR A 158 -12.55 10.81 1.32
C THR A 158 -12.26 10.45 -0.13
N SER A 159 -12.62 11.37 -1.03
CA SER A 159 -12.26 11.28 -2.45
C SER A 159 -10.85 11.77 -2.76
N LEU A 160 -10.18 12.39 -1.78
CA LEU A 160 -8.85 12.95 -2.00
C LEU A 160 -7.76 11.87 -1.90
N PRO A 161 -6.70 11.98 -2.74
CA PRO A 161 -5.54 11.10 -2.63
C PRO A 161 -4.72 11.40 -1.37
N TRP A 162 -3.83 10.49 -1.01
CA TRP A 162 -2.85 10.70 0.04
C TRP A 162 -1.83 11.77 -0.35
N GLU A 163 -1.56 12.68 0.58
CA GLU A 163 -0.42 13.59 0.50
C GLU A 163 0.71 13.07 1.37
N ILE A 164 1.93 13.05 0.82
CA ILE A 164 3.12 12.53 1.51
C ILE A 164 4.01 13.71 1.89
N VAL A 165 4.30 13.83 3.18
CA VAL A 165 5.18 14.86 3.73
C VAL A 165 6.41 14.18 4.36
N HIS A 166 7.56 14.83 4.25
CA HIS A 166 8.85 14.35 4.75
C HIS A 166 9.41 15.31 5.82
N PRO A 167 8.95 15.20 7.08
CA PRO A 167 9.47 16.05 8.17
C PRO A 167 10.95 15.81 8.44
N MET A 168 11.66 16.86 8.84
CA MET A 168 13.03 16.73 9.34
C MET A 168 13.05 16.10 10.74
N ASN A 169 14.20 15.53 11.12
CA ASN A 169 14.34 14.95 12.44
C ASN A 169 14.25 16.05 13.52
N GLY A 170 13.36 15.87 14.49
CA GLY A 170 13.11 16.85 15.55
C GLY A 170 11.93 17.79 15.28
N ASP A 171 11.40 17.82 14.06
CA ASP A 171 10.25 18.67 13.73
C ASP A 171 9.00 18.31 14.56
N ILE A 172 8.30 19.35 15.00
CA ILE A 172 6.95 19.24 15.58
C ILE A 172 5.96 19.26 14.41
N MET A 173 5.01 18.33 14.37
CA MET A 173 4.09 18.16 13.24
C MET A 173 2.66 18.42 13.66
N TYR A 174 1.89 19.08 12.78
CA TYR A 174 0.44 19.19 12.88
C TYR A 174 -0.15 19.26 11.48
N GLY A 175 -1.05 18.33 11.18
CA GLY A 175 -1.60 18.19 9.85
C GLY A 175 -0.54 17.94 8.78
N ASP A 176 -0.48 18.82 7.80
CA ASP A 176 0.48 18.83 6.69
C ASP A 176 1.68 19.78 6.93
N LYS A 177 1.79 20.37 8.13
CA LYS A 177 2.83 21.35 8.48
C LYS A 177 3.82 20.81 9.52
N THR A 178 5.03 21.36 9.46
CA THR A 178 6.09 21.19 10.46
C THR A 178 6.46 22.53 11.10
N PHE A 179 6.90 22.49 12.35
CA PHE A 179 7.20 23.65 13.19
C PHE A 179 8.50 23.41 13.96
N GLN A 180 9.24 24.48 14.20
CA GLN A 180 10.51 24.42 14.95
C GLN A 180 10.29 24.47 16.47
N SER A 181 9.14 24.98 16.91
CA SER A 181 8.81 25.07 18.33
C SER A 181 7.33 24.79 18.62
N ARG A 182 7.05 24.43 19.87
CA ARG A 182 5.68 24.18 20.33
C ARG A 182 4.85 25.45 20.37
N ASP A 183 5.47 26.60 20.65
CA ASP A 183 4.77 27.87 20.71
C ASP A 183 4.36 28.35 19.31
N GLU A 184 5.22 28.18 18.32
CA GLU A 184 4.90 28.43 16.91
C GLU A 184 3.69 27.58 16.45
N LEU A 185 3.70 26.28 16.78
CA LEU A 185 2.56 25.40 16.52
C LEU A 185 1.28 25.92 17.18
N ARG A 186 1.35 26.36 18.45
CA ARG A 186 0.17 26.83 19.19
C ARG A 186 -0.39 28.12 18.59
N SER A 187 0.48 29.04 18.19
CA SER A 187 0.08 30.27 17.49
C SER A 187 -0.60 29.93 16.16
N TYR A 188 -0.02 29.04 15.36
CA TYR A 188 -0.63 28.57 14.12
C TYR A 188 -2.03 27.99 14.34
N ILE A 189 -2.20 27.10 15.32
CA ILE A 189 -3.52 26.51 15.64
C ILE A 189 -4.51 27.58 16.10
N ALA A 190 -4.08 28.60 16.83
CA ALA A 190 -4.96 29.66 17.31
C ALA A 190 -5.52 30.53 16.18
N GLU A 191 -4.79 30.66 15.08
CA GLU A 191 -5.18 31.44 13.89
C GLU A 191 -6.10 30.65 12.94
N LEU A 192 -6.13 29.32 13.04
CA LEU A 192 -6.99 28.48 12.21
C LEU A 192 -8.46 28.62 12.60
N SER A 193 -9.30 28.83 11.59
CA SER A 193 -10.76 28.67 11.70
C SER A 193 -11.13 27.27 12.24
N PRO A 194 -12.32 27.12 12.85
CA PRO A 194 -12.85 25.82 13.25
C PRO A 194 -12.84 24.79 12.10
N PRO A 195 -12.78 23.47 12.41
CA PRO A 195 -12.81 22.45 11.36
C PRO A 195 -14.16 22.44 10.67
N GLU A 196 -14.13 22.40 9.33
CA GLU A 196 -15.30 22.25 8.47
C GLU A 196 -15.09 21.07 7.52
N VAL A 197 -16.10 20.21 7.43
CA VAL A 197 -16.11 19.03 6.55
C VAL A 197 -17.47 18.96 5.86
N SER A 198 -17.46 18.97 4.54
CA SER A 198 -18.64 18.78 3.69
C SER A 198 -18.28 17.98 2.45
N ALA A 199 -19.25 17.69 1.57
CA ALA A 199 -18.99 17.04 0.30
C ALA A 199 -18.08 17.89 -0.61
N GLU A 200 -18.20 19.22 -0.54
CA GLU A 200 -17.41 20.20 -1.28
C GLU A 200 -16.05 20.46 -0.62
N LEU A 201 -15.93 20.17 0.68
CA LEU A 201 -14.71 20.33 1.47
C LEU A 201 -14.29 19.00 2.12
N PRO A 202 -13.91 17.99 1.32
CA PRO A 202 -13.52 16.69 1.83
C PRO A 202 -12.23 16.76 2.64
N VAL A 203 -12.05 15.80 3.54
CA VAL A 203 -10.85 15.68 4.39
C VAL A 203 -9.63 15.24 3.59
N ARG A 204 -8.46 15.74 3.95
CA ARG A 204 -7.16 15.44 3.33
C ARG A 204 -6.40 14.41 4.18
N PRO A 205 -6.08 13.23 3.63
CA PRO A 205 -5.28 12.22 4.32
C PRO A 205 -3.79 12.47 4.10
N ILE A 206 -3.03 12.60 5.19
CA ILE A 206 -1.61 12.96 5.17
C ILE A 206 -0.77 11.82 5.77
N LEU A 207 0.25 11.39 5.03
CA LEU A 207 1.30 10.51 5.52
C LEU A 207 2.59 11.30 5.79
N LEU A 208 3.02 11.32 7.05
CA LEU A 208 4.29 11.90 7.49
C LEU A 208 5.33 10.77 7.63
N THR A 209 6.35 10.75 6.78
CA THR A 209 7.29 9.60 6.64
C THR A 209 8.58 9.70 7.46
N GLY A 210 8.66 10.64 8.42
CA GLY A 210 9.84 10.84 9.27
C GLY A 210 10.22 9.63 10.13
N VAL A 211 11.25 9.78 10.97
CA VAL A 211 11.79 8.70 11.84
C VAL A 211 10.70 7.99 12.65
N THR A 212 9.70 8.74 13.11
CA THR A 212 8.46 8.19 13.66
C THR A 212 7.32 8.54 12.72
N PRO A 213 6.91 7.61 11.84
CA PRO A 213 5.89 7.90 10.85
C PRO A 213 4.54 8.18 11.50
N ARG A 214 3.74 9.03 10.87
CA ARG A 214 2.43 9.44 11.39
C ARG A 214 1.40 9.52 10.29
N LEU A 215 0.15 9.25 10.65
CA LEU A 215 -1.00 9.53 9.81
C LEU A 215 -1.74 10.72 10.40
N SER A 216 -2.08 11.69 9.56
CA SER A 216 -2.97 12.79 9.95
C SER A 216 -4.15 12.86 9.02
N LEU A 217 -5.31 13.19 9.56
CA LEU A 217 -6.50 13.54 8.79
C LEU A 217 -6.80 15.00 9.08
N ILE A 218 -6.84 15.83 8.03
CA ILE A 218 -7.05 17.27 8.17
C ILE A 218 -8.20 17.77 7.30
N THR A 219 -8.78 18.89 7.67
CA THR A 219 -9.73 19.64 6.83
C THR A 219 -9.01 20.44 5.75
N GLN A 220 -9.76 20.99 4.79
CA GLN A 220 -9.21 21.87 3.76
C GLN A 220 -8.50 23.11 4.33
N ASN A 221 -8.99 23.64 5.45
CA ASN A 221 -8.37 24.79 6.12
C ASN A 221 -7.15 24.42 6.99
N GLY A 222 -6.68 23.17 6.97
CA GLY A 222 -5.49 22.73 7.70
C GLY A 222 -5.73 22.32 9.16
N ARG A 223 -6.98 22.34 9.63
CA ARG A 223 -7.33 21.89 10.99
C ARG A 223 -7.26 20.36 11.08
N GLN A 224 -6.55 19.87 12.08
CA GLN A 224 -6.38 18.44 12.30
C GLN A 224 -7.61 17.82 12.98
N ILE A 225 -8.10 16.73 12.40
CA ILE A 225 -9.18 15.88 12.92
C ILE A 225 -8.58 14.69 13.69
N ALA A 226 -7.59 14.02 13.09
CA ALA A 226 -6.93 12.86 13.68
C ALA A 226 -5.41 12.94 13.51
N HIS A 227 -4.68 12.38 14.46
CA HIS A 227 -3.22 12.26 14.42
C HIS A 227 -2.80 10.97 15.11
N GLN A 228 -2.22 10.06 14.34
CA GLN A 228 -1.84 8.73 14.79
C GLN A 228 -0.35 8.53 14.65
N TYR A 229 0.30 8.22 15.77
CA TYR A 229 1.69 7.77 15.80
C TYR A 229 1.75 6.31 15.37
N LEU A 230 2.63 6.01 14.40
CA LEU A 230 2.89 4.65 13.97
C LEU A 230 4.23 4.18 14.54
N HIS A 231 4.26 2.94 15.00
CA HIS A 231 5.44 2.31 15.60
C HIS A 231 5.73 0.98 14.91
N GLY A 232 7.02 0.63 14.80
CA GLY A 232 7.46 -0.66 14.27
C GLY A 232 7.15 -0.88 12.78
N VAL A 233 7.03 0.19 11.99
CA VAL A 233 6.73 0.13 10.56
C VAL A 233 7.66 1.03 9.76
N HIS A 234 8.07 0.59 8.58
CA HIS A 234 8.84 1.40 7.64
C HIS A 234 7.91 2.17 6.70
N ALA A 235 8.04 3.49 6.66
CA ALA A 235 7.26 4.38 5.79
C ALA A 235 8.10 5.15 4.75
N SER A 236 9.44 5.11 4.86
CA SER A 236 10.36 5.72 3.89
C SER A 236 10.79 4.70 2.83
N ASP A 237 11.14 5.20 1.64
CA ASP A 237 11.72 4.40 0.54
C ASP A 237 10.84 3.23 0.09
N VAL A 238 9.52 3.40 0.21
CA VAL A 238 8.52 2.45 -0.26
C VAL A 238 8.25 2.72 -1.74
N GLN A 239 8.56 1.72 -2.57
CA GLN A 239 8.38 1.76 -4.01
C GLN A 239 7.11 0.98 -4.39
N TYR A 240 6.11 1.66 -4.94
CA TYR A 240 5.01 1.03 -5.68
C TYR A 240 5.53 0.62 -7.07
N LEU A 241 5.31 -0.64 -7.43
CA LEU A 241 6.03 -1.33 -8.52
C LEU A 241 5.46 -1.10 -9.92
#